data_AF-A0A3S5JHL5-F1
#
_entry.id   AF-A0A3S5JHL5-F1
#
_cell.length_a   1.000
_cell.length_b   1.000
_cell.length_c   1.000
_cell.angle_alpha   90.00
_cell.angle_beta   90.00
_cell.angle_gamma   90.00
#
_symmetry.space_group_name_H-M   'P 1'
#
loop_
_entity.id
_entity.type
_entity.pdbx_description
1 polymer ?
#
loop_
_entity_poly.entity_id
_entity_poly.type
_entity_poly.pdbx_seq_one_letter_code
_entity_poly.pdbx_strand_id
1 'polypeptide(L)'
;MIGLLGGLVFVGLELQQNQTIALASQVQARTNNISDVFIAPMDGQIDALAHWYIPWEDQTETQKLFSMQFKRWQSNMYENNFYQYRLGLLSEEHWQQQEYRIQQAWNECEYRDNYQNRLQSFMDYLASLPDRC
;
A
#
# COMPACT_ATOMS: atom_id res chain seq x y z
N MET A 1 17.12 -41.13 -19.13
CA MET A 1 16.39 -40.69 -17.90
C MET A 1 17.18 -39.67 -17.08
N ILE A 2 18.50 -39.81 -16.90
CA ILE A 2 19.34 -38.84 -16.15
C ILE A 2 19.28 -37.41 -16.73
N GLY A 3 19.26 -37.25 -18.05
CA GLY A 3 19.14 -35.92 -18.68
C GLY A 3 17.80 -35.21 -18.44
N LEU A 4 16.71 -35.95 -18.29
CA LEU A 4 15.40 -35.38 -17.94
C LEU A 4 15.37 -34.91 -16.49
N LEU A 5 15.95 -35.68 -15.57
CA LEU A 5 16.09 -35.30 -14.17
C LEU A 5 17.00 -34.07 -14.00
N GLY A 6 18.12 -34.02 -14.72
CA GLY A 6 19.01 -32.85 -14.73
C GLY A 6 18.33 -31.59 -15.26
N GLY A 7 17.53 -31.73 -16.34
CA GLY A 7 16.74 -30.62 -16.89
C GLY A 7 15.69 -30.09 -15.91
N LEU A 8 14.97 -30.97 -15.20
CA LEU A 8 13.95 -30.57 -14.22
C LEU A 8 14.56 -29.84 -13.01
N VAL A 9 15.73 -30.29 -12.53
CA VAL A 9 16.43 -29.61 -11.43
C VAL A 9 16.90 -28.22 -11.85
N PHE A 10 17.45 -28.09 -13.06
CA PHE A 10 17.89 -26.81 -13.60
C PHE A 10 16.73 -25.82 -13.75
N VAL A 11 15.60 -26.25 -14.32
CA VAL A 11 14.39 -25.43 -14.44
C VAL A 11 13.85 -25.04 -13.06
N GLY A 12 13.87 -25.96 -12.09
CA GLY A 12 13.44 -25.67 -10.72
C GLY A 12 14.27 -24.55 -10.06
N LEU A 13 15.59 -24.57 -10.26
CA LEU A 13 16.50 -23.54 -9.75
C LEU A 13 16.28 -22.19 -10.45
N GLU A 14 16.11 -22.18 -11.78
CA GLU A 14 15.82 -20.94 -12.53
C GLU A 14 14.48 -20.32 -12.11
N LEU A 15 13.44 -21.13 -11.90
CA LEU A 15 12.14 -20.64 -11.43
C LEU A 15 12.24 -20.02 -10.03
N GLN A 16 12.98 -20.64 -9.11
CA GLN A 16 13.21 -20.09 -7.77
C GLN A 16 13.97 -18.76 -7.81
N GLN A 17 15.01 -18.68 -8.64
CA GLN A 17 15.78 -17.45 -8.82
C GLN A 17 14.91 -16.35 -9.42
N ASN A 18 14.12 -16.66 -10.45
CA ASN A 18 13.24 -15.71 -11.10
C ASN A 18 12.16 -15.18 -10.14
N GLN A 19 11.57 -16.05 -9.33
CA GLN A 19 10.63 -15.66 -8.27
C GLN A 19 11.28 -14.71 -7.25
N THR A 20 12.52 -15.00 -6.84
CA THR A 20 13.26 -14.15 -5.88
C THR A 20 13.54 -12.76 -6.45
N ILE A 21 13.94 -12.69 -7.74
CA ILE A 21 14.16 -11.42 -8.43
C ILE A 21 12.84 -10.65 -8.56
N ALA A 22 11.76 -11.31 -8.95
CA ALA A 22 10.45 -10.67 -9.10
C ALA A 22 9.96 -10.06 -7.77
N LEU A 23 10.09 -10.79 -6.66
CA LEU A 23 9.76 -10.29 -5.31
C LEU A 23 10.66 -9.10 -4.93
N ALA A 24 11.97 -9.19 -5.15
CA ALA A 24 12.89 -8.09 -4.87
C ALA A 24 12.58 -6.84 -5.70
N SER A 25 12.29 -6.99 -6.99
CA SER A 25 11.87 -5.89 -7.87
C SER A 25 10.56 -5.26 -7.41
N GLN A 26 9.61 -6.06 -6.94
CA GLN A 26 8.35 -5.56 -6.39
C GLN A 26 8.57 -4.74 -5.11
N VAL A 27 9.43 -5.23 -4.20
CA VAL A 27 9.82 -4.49 -2.99
C VAL A 27 10.51 -3.18 -3.36
N GLN A 28 11.44 -3.20 -4.32
CA GLN A 28 12.13 -1.98 -4.78
C GLN A 28 11.16 -0.97 -5.41
N ALA A 29 10.23 -1.43 -6.25
CA ALA A 29 9.22 -0.56 -6.86
C ALA A 29 8.33 0.11 -5.80
N ARG A 30 7.94 -0.64 -4.76
CA ARG A 30 7.20 -0.09 -3.61
C ARG A 30 8.01 0.97 -2.86
N THR A 31 9.29 0.71 -2.60
CA THR A 31 10.19 1.67 -1.95
C THR A 31 10.36 2.94 -2.77
N ASN A 32 10.54 2.83 -4.09
CA ASN A 32 10.66 3.99 -4.97
C ASN A 32 9.37 4.82 -4.97
N ASN A 33 8.21 4.16 -5.07
CA ASN A 33 6.92 4.83 -5.06
C ASN A 33 6.65 5.59 -3.74
N ILE A 34 7.07 5.02 -2.61
CA ILE A 34 7.03 5.72 -1.31
C ILE A 34 7.93 6.96 -1.37
N SER A 35 9.19 6.80 -1.79
CA SER A 35 10.14 7.92 -1.88
C SER A 35 9.61 9.08 -2.73
N ASP A 36 9.00 8.79 -3.88
CA ASP A 36 8.48 9.82 -4.78
C ASP A 36 7.37 10.66 -4.12
N VAL A 37 6.47 10.01 -3.37
CA VAL A 37 5.38 10.69 -2.65
C VAL A 37 5.91 11.57 -1.51
N PHE A 38 6.95 11.11 -0.81
CA PHE A 38 7.57 11.86 0.29
C PHE A 38 8.40 13.05 -0.21
N ILE A 39 9.08 12.91 -1.36
CA ILE A 39 9.94 13.96 -1.93
C ILE A 39 9.11 15.04 -2.63
N ALA A 40 7.96 14.72 -3.22
CA ALA A 40 7.11 15.66 -3.95
C ALA A 40 6.84 17.01 -3.23
N PRO A 41 6.44 17.06 -1.94
CA PRO A 41 6.26 18.34 -1.22
C PRO A 41 7.56 19.10 -0.92
N MET A 42 8.72 18.45 -0.96
CA MET A 42 10.01 19.11 -0.70
C MET A 42 10.42 20.06 -1.83
N ASP A 43 9.80 19.95 -3.00
CA ASP A 43 10.04 20.80 -4.17
C ASP A 43 9.20 22.10 -4.13
N GLY A 44 9.30 22.84 -3.02
CA GLY A 44 8.72 24.19 -2.87
C GLY A 44 7.48 24.30 -2.00
N GLN A 45 7.00 23.21 -1.39
CA GLN A 45 5.83 23.20 -0.49
C GLN A 45 6.16 22.57 0.88
N ILE A 46 7.32 22.89 1.44
CA ILE A 46 7.79 22.31 2.72
C ILE A 46 6.77 22.51 3.86
N ASP A 47 6.05 23.63 3.90
CA ASP A 47 5.00 23.87 4.91
C ASP A 47 3.82 22.90 4.80
N ALA A 48 3.59 22.31 3.60
CA ALA A 48 2.60 21.26 3.43
C ALA A 48 2.96 20.02 4.25
N LEU A 49 4.24 19.75 4.56
CA LEU A 49 4.65 18.65 5.43
C LEU A 49 4.18 18.81 6.88
N ALA A 50 3.77 20.00 7.32
CA ALA A 50 3.26 20.16 8.68
C ALA A 50 1.98 19.33 8.94
N HIS A 51 1.23 18.97 7.88
CA HIS A 51 0.01 18.17 7.97
C HIS A 51 0.16 16.84 8.73
N TRP A 52 1.37 16.27 8.77
CA TRP A 52 1.69 15.05 9.50
C TRP A 52 1.57 15.20 11.02
N TYR A 53 1.67 16.42 11.54
CA TYR A 53 1.83 16.69 12.97
C TYR A 53 0.70 17.53 13.57
N ILE A 54 -0.24 17.99 12.75
CA ILE A 54 -1.34 18.87 13.17
C ILE A 54 -2.70 18.21 12.87
N PRO A 55 -3.69 18.35 13.78
CA PRO A 55 -5.04 17.85 13.55
C PRO A 55 -5.66 18.43 12.27
N TRP A 56 -6.54 17.67 11.63
CA TRP A 56 -7.23 18.10 10.39
C TRP A 56 -7.85 19.50 10.51
N GLU A 57 -8.50 19.81 11.64
CA GLU A 57 -9.17 21.10 11.83
C GLU A 57 -8.21 22.31 11.83
N ASP A 58 -6.97 22.09 12.26
CA ASP A 58 -5.94 23.13 12.37
C ASP A 58 -5.09 23.27 11.09
N GLN A 59 -5.33 22.42 10.07
CA GLN A 59 -4.60 22.46 8.81
C GLN A 59 -5.03 23.65 7.93
N THR A 60 -4.05 24.31 7.32
CA THR A 60 -4.28 25.27 6.22
C THR A 60 -4.90 24.56 5.01
N GLU A 61 -5.48 25.32 4.08
CA GLU A 61 -6.07 24.76 2.86
C GLU A 61 -5.04 23.93 2.05
N THR A 62 -3.81 24.44 1.90
CA THR A 62 -2.71 23.72 1.25
C THR A 62 -2.37 22.42 1.96
N GLN A 63 -2.33 22.43 3.29
CA GLN A 63 -2.05 21.22 4.08
C GLN A 63 -3.18 20.19 3.97
N LYS A 64 -4.45 20.62 3.98
CA LYS A 64 -5.60 19.74 3.75
C LYS A 64 -5.57 19.09 2.37
N LEU A 65 -5.24 19.87 1.33
CA LEU A 65 -5.07 19.33 -0.02
C LEU A 65 -3.97 18.27 -0.06
N PHE A 66 -2.83 18.52 0.59
CA PHE A 66 -1.76 17.55 0.67
C PHE A 66 -2.18 16.29 1.44
N SER A 67 -2.80 16.43 2.61
CA SER A 67 -3.34 15.32 3.40
C SER A 67 -4.28 14.44 2.58
N MET A 68 -5.22 15.05 1.84
CA MET A 68 -6.14 14.33 0.97
C MET A 68 -5.41 13.55 -0.12
N GLN A 69 -4.44 14.17 -0.81
CA GLN A 69 -3.66 13.48 -1.84
C GLN A 69 -2.84 12.33 -1.26
N PHE A 70 -2.22 12.55 -0.11
CA PHE A 70 -1.43 11.55 0.58
C PHE A 70 -2.31 10.36 1.03
N LYS A 71 -3.49 10.63 1.59
CA LYS A 71 -4.46 9.60 2.00
C LYS A 71 -5.06 8.85 0.82
N ARG A 72 -5.26 9.52 -0.33
CA ARG A 72 -5.64 8.86 -1.60
C ARG A 72 -4.56 7.91 -2.11
N TRP A 73 -3.29 8.30 -2.02
CA TRP A 73 -2.18 7.41 -2.33
C TRP A 73 -2.17 6.20 -1.39
N GLN A 74 -2.34 6.41 -0.08
CA GLN A 74 -2.42 5.32 0.90
C GLN A 74 -3.57 4.36 0.61
N SER A 75 -4.77 4.86 0.28
CA SER A 75 -5.90 3.98 -0.03
C SER A 75 -5.68 3.13 -1.29
N ASN A 76 -4.93 3.62 -2.30
CA ASN A 76 -4.48 2.79 -3.43
C ASN A 76 -3.55 1.66 -2.97
N MET A 77 -2.61 1.98 -2.07
CA MET A 77 -1.67 0.99 -1.54
C MET A 77 -2.37 -0.07 -0.69
N TYR A 78 -3.38 0.32 0.07
CA TYR A 78 -4.19 -0.60 0.87
C TYR A 78 -5.00 -1.56 0.02
N GLU A 79 -5.69 -1.05 -1.02
CA GLU A 79 -6.41 -1.90 -1.97
C GLU A 79 -5.46 -2.89 -2.65
N ASN A 80 -4.30 -2.41 -3.11
CA ASN A 80 -3.28 -3.26 -3.72
C ASN A 80 -2.79 -4.36 -2.76
N ASN A 81 -2.48 -4.01 -1.51
CA ASN A 81 -2.02 -4.97 -0.49
C ASN A 81 -3.11 -6.00 -0.14
N PHE A 82 -4.37 -5.58 -0.07
CA PHE A 82 -5.52 -6.48 0.11
C PHE A 82 -5.58 -7.52 -1.01
N TYR A 83 -5.46 -7.10 -2.27
CA TYR A 83 -5.44 -8.05 -3.39
C TYR A 83 -4.23 -8.98 -3.38
N GLN A 84 -3.04 -8.45 -3.08
CA GLN A 84 -1.84 -9.29 -2.98
C GLN A 84 -1.98 -10.36 -1.89
N TYR A 85 -2.55 -10.02 -0.73
CA TYR A 85 -2.84 -11.00 0.31
C TYR A 85 -3.84 -12.06 -0.16
N ARG A 86 -4.94 -11.65 -0.81
CA ARG A 86 -5.94 -12.56 -1.37
C ARG A 86 -5.38 -13.50 -2.44
N LEU A 87 -4.32 -13.10 -3.13
CA LEU A 87 -3.60 -13.92 -4.11
C LEU A 87 -2.48 -14.78 -3.50
N GLY A 88 -2.26 -14.71 -2.18
CA GLY A 88 -1.19 -15.44 -1.49
C GLY A 88 0.22 -14.88 -1.73
N LEU A 89 0.32 -13.65 -2.24
CA LEU A 89 1.59 -12.96 -2.52
C LEU A 89 2.10 -12.14 -1.32
N LEU A 90 1.25 -11.92 -0.32
CA LEU A 90 1.60 -11.26 0.93
C LEU A 90 1.52 -12.28 2.07
N SER A 91 2.59 -12.42 2.86
CA SER A 91 2.58 -13.30 4.03
C SER A 91 1.59 -12.83 5.09
N GLU A 92 1.10 -13.74 5.92
CA GLU A 92 0.19 -13.44 7.04
C GLU A 92 0.73 -12.36 7.99
N GLU A 93 2.00 -12.41 8.37
CA GLU A 93 2.62 -11.40 9.24
C GLU A 93 2.54 -9.98 8.63
N HIS A 94 2.94 -9.85 7.37
CA HIS A 94 2.84 -8.58 6.65
C HIS A 94 1.38 -8.13 6.51
N TRP A 95 0.44 -9.06 6.29
CA TRP A 95 -0.98 -8.76 6.19
C TRP A 95 -1.55 -8.21 7.49
N GLN A 96 -1.26 -8.83 8.64
CA GLN A 96 -1.72 -8.34 9.95
C GLN A 96 -1.28 -6.89 10.22
N GLN A 97 -0.06 -6.55 9.81
CA GLN A 97 0.41 -5.16 9.88
C GLN A 97 -0.38 -4.24 8.92
N GLN A 98 -0.67 -4.69 7.69
CA GLN A 98 -1.47 -3.90 6.75
C GLN A 98 -2.91 -3.72 7.25
N GLU A 99 -3.55 -4.78 7.72
CA GLU A 99 -4.90 -4.74 8.29
C GLU A 99 -5.01 -3.74 9.44
N TYR A 100 -4.05 -3.75 10.38
CA TYR A 100 -4.00 -2.74 11.43
C TYR A 100 -3.95 -1.31 10.87
N ARG A 101 -3.13 -1.07 9.84
CA ARG A 101 -3.00 0.26 9.21
C ARG A 101 -4.27 0.66 8.46
N ILE A 102 -4.89 -0.27 7.73
CA ILE A 102 -6.16 -0.04 7.04
C ILE A 102 -7.24 0.30 8.06
N GLN A 103 -7.32 -0.44 9.17
CA GLN A 103 -8.24 -0.16 10.26
C GLN A 103 -8.04 1.25 10.82
N GLN A 104 -6.79 1.65 11.11
CA GLN A 104 -6.55 3.01 11.61
C GLN A 104 -7.00 4.06 10.58
N ALA A 105 -6.58 3.90 9.32
CA ALA A 105 -6.91 4.84 8.26
C ALA A 105 -8.41 4.89 7.93
N TRP A 106 -9.13 3.78 8.07
CA TRP A 106 -10.57 3.72 7.90
C TRP A 106 -11.28 4.53 8.99
N ASN A 107 -10.74 4.57 10.21
CA ASN A 107 -11.30 5.37 11.30
C ASN A 107 -10.96 6.87 11.25
N GLU A 108 -10.21 7.32 10.23
CA GLU A 108 -9.99 8.74 9.98
C GLU A 108 -11.11 9.28 9.07
N CYS A 109 -12.20 9.73 9.70
CA CYS A 109 -13.47 10.00 9.05
C CYS A 109 -13.40 11.08 7.96
N GLU A 110 -12.54 12.08 8.15
CA GLU A 110 -12.28 13.16 7.20
C GLU A 110 -11.74 12.68 5.85
N TYR A 111 -11.19 11.46 5.77
CA TYR A 111 -10.59 10.90 4.56
C TYR A 111 -11.43 9.81 3.89
N ARG A 112 -12.67 9.55 4.34
CA ARG A 112 -13.54 8.48 3.81
C ARG A 112 -13.78 8.57 2.30
N ASP A 113 -13.84 9.79 1.77
CA ASP A 113 -14.02 10.02 0.33
C ASP A 113 -12.87 9.49 -0.52
N ASN A 114 -11.68 9.27 0.06
CA ASN A 114 -10.54 8.66 -0.65
C ASN A 114 -10.73 7.17 -0.97
N TYR A 115 -11.80 6.54 -0.46
CA TYR A 115 -12.22 5.18 -0.78
C TYR A 115 -13.39 5.13 -1.77
N GLN A 116 -13.79 6.26 -2.35
CA GLN A 116 -14.75 6.25 -3.46
C GLN A 116 -14.14 5.56 -4.69
N ASN A 117 -14.97 4.87 -5.47
CA ASN A 117 -14.59 4.18 -6.71
C ASN A 117 -13.55 3.05 -6.56
N ARG A 118 -13.53 2.38 -5.40
CA ARG A 118 -12.73 1.17 -5.17
C ARG A 118 -13.45 -0.06 -5.71
N LEU A 119 -12.70 -1.13 -5.92
CA LEU A 119 -13.28 -2.42 -6.28
C LEU A 119 -14.19 -2.95 -5.16
N GLN A 120 -15.30 -3.56 -5.56
CA GLN A 120 -16.37 -3.95 -4.62
C GLN A 120 -15.85 -4.85 -3.50
N SER A 121 -15.01 -5.84 -3.80
CA SER A 121 -14.50 -6.75 -2.77
C SER A 121 -13.62 -6.05 -1.71
N PHE A 122 -12.97 -4.95 -2.06
CA PHE A 122 -12.23 -4.15 -1.09
C PHE A 122 -13.18 -3.28 -0.26
N MET A 123 -14.22 -2.72 -0.89
CA MET A 123 -15.29 -2.01 -0.15
C MET A 123 -16.02 -2.90 0.84
N ASP A 124 -16.31 -4.15 0.46
CA ASP A 124 -16.93 -5.14 1.35
C ASP A 124 -16.03 -5.45 2.55
N TYR A 125 -14.70 -5.53 2.33
CA TYR A 125 -13.72 -5.68 3.41
C TYR A 125 -13.72 -4.47 4.34
N LEU A 126 -13.65 -3.24 3.79
CA LEU A 126 -13.70 -2.02 4.60
C LEU A 126 -15.00 -1.92 5.40
N ALA A 127 -16.14 -2.33 4.82
CA ALA A 127 -17.42 -2.37 5.52
C ALA A 127 -17.49 -3.43 6.64
N SER A 128 -16.61 -4.44 6.62
CA SER A 128 -16.51 -5.44 7.69
C SER A 128 -15.66 -4.98 8.88
N LEU A 129 -14.87 -3.92 8.71
CA LEU A 129 -14.01 -3.37 9.74
C LEU A 129 -14.83 -2.61 10.80
N PRO A 130 -14.40 -2.61 12.08
CA PRO A 130 -15.02 -1.76 13.09
C PRO A 130 -15.04 -0.29 12.65
N ASP A 131 -16.23 0.31 12.63
CA ASP A 131 -16.43 1.70 12.24
C ASP A 131 -16.54 2.60 13.49
N ARG A 132 -15.77 3.70 13.49
CA ARG A 132 -15.80 4.77 14.51
C ARG A 132 -16.25 6.11 13.95
N CYS A 133 -16.58 6.12 12.67
CA CYS A 133 -17.37 7.12 11.98
C CYS A 133 -18.84 6.63 11.99
#